data_AF-A0A7S4D7T6-F1
#
_entry.id   AF-A0A7S4D7T6-F1
#
_cell.length_a   1.000
_cell.length_b   1.000
_cell.length_c   1.000
_cell.angle_alpha   90.00
_cell.angle_beta   90.00
_cell.angle_gamma   90.00
#
_symmetry.space_group_name_H-M   'P 1'
#
loop_
_entity.id
_entity.type
_entity.pdbx_description
1 polymer ?
#
loop_
_entity_poly.entity_id
_entity_poly.type
_entity_poly.pdbx_seq_one_letter_code
_entity_poly.pdbx_strand_id
1 'polypeptide(L)'
;MVATPEEFDLMEGNSRFIYRTAKDIRFPFGLRNEKAALEVFAGICEEYLSKYPATYEDDKALLESGSLKPFSNQRHAVIQVMGEKKILLHYLDLCRTALALIAEDAPLTDEKQAELYAQKGQHIGDYCANVVGQIRRHEQAKAKALAAPVRQMAAGPTII
;
A
#
# COMPACT_ATOMS: atom_id res chain seq x y z
N MET A 1 -1.71 15.70 5.85
CA MET A 1 -2.56 15.11 6.90
C MET A 1 -3.25 13.91 6.28
N VAL A 2 -3.02 12.70 6.80
CA VAL A 2 -3.37 11.45 6.12
C VAL A 2 -4.88 11.17 6.19
N ALA A 3 -5.49 11.39 7.36
CA ALA A 3 -6.94 11.34 7.55
C ALA A 3 -7.55 12.74 7.71
N THR A 4 -8.71 12.96 7.13
CA THR A 4 -9.57 14.15 7.30
C THR A 4 -10.41 14.08 8.57
N PRO A 5 -10.89 15.24 9.08
CA PRO A 5 -11.82 15.27 10.20
C PRO A 5 -13.06 14.40 9.98
N GLU A 6 -13.60 14.35 8.76
CA GLU A 6 -14.73 13.47 8.41
C GLU A 6 -14.38 11.97 8.48
N GLU A 7 -13.16 11.59 8.09
CA GLU A 7 -12.69 10.20 8.23
C GLU A 7 -12.46 9.86 9.71
N PHE A 8 -11.98 10.81 10.51
CA PHE A 8 -11.89 10.69 11.96
C PHE A 8 -13.27 10.57 12.62
N ASP A 9 -14.25 11.37 12.20
CA ASP A 9 -15.63 11.28 12.66
C ASP A 9 -16.27 9.94 12.26
N LEU A 10 -15.88 9.35 11.12
CA LEU A 10 -16.31 8.02 10.72
C LEU A 10 -15.73 6.92 11.63
N MET A 11 -14.52 7.13 12.16
CA MET A 11 -13.86 6.27 13.13
C MET A 11 -14.49 6.38 14.52
N GLU A 12 -14.97 7.57 14.90
CA GLU A 12 -15.56 7.84 16.21
C GLU A 12 -17.09 7.65 16.27
N GLY A 13 -17.80 7.90 15.17
CA GLY A 13 -19.26 8.10 15.14
C GLY A 13 -20.11 6.86 14.83
N ASN A 14 -19.53 5.74 14.40
CA ASN A 14 -20.31 4.57 13.99
C ASN A 14 -20.40 3.52 15.11
N SER A 15 -21.36 3.70 16.02
CA SER A 15 -21.68 2.80 17.16
C SER A 15 -22.07 1.35 16.77
N ARG A 16 -21.88 0.93 15.51
CA ARG A 16 -22.06 -0.45 15.02
C ARG A 16 -20.76 -1.19 14.71
N PHE A 17 -19.62 -0.50 14.62
CA PHE A 17 -18.30 -1.12 14.57
C PHE A 17 -17.45 -0.56 15.70
N ILE A 18 -17.31 -1.35 16.77
CA ILE A 18 -16.51 -1.00 17.94
C ILE A 18 -15.03 -1.14 17.57
N TYR A 19 -14.45 -0.16 16.89
CA TYR A 19 -13.00 -0.05 16.78
C TYR A 19 -12.50 0.54 18.11
N ARG A 20 -12.06 -0.33 19.04
CA ARG A 20 -11.63 0.11 20.37
C ARG A 20 -10.27 0.80 20.32
N THR A 21 -9.47 0.47 19.31
CA THR A 21 -8.14 1.02 19.06
C THR A 21 -7.89 1.14 17.55
N ALA A 22 -6.92 1.98 17.15
CA ALA A 22 -6.49 2.07 15.74
C ALA A 22 -6.07 0.72 15.13
N LYS A 23 -5.71 -0.27 15.97
CA LYS A 23 -5.38 -1.64 15.57
C LYS A 23 -6.59 -2.45 15.07
N ASP A 24 -7.81 -2.04 15.41
CA ASP A 24 -9.04 -2.74 15.05
C ASP A 24 -9.56 -2.32 13.67
N ILE A 25 -9.00 -1.26 13.10
CA ILE A 25 -9.34 -0.77 11.76
C ILE A 25 -8.76 -1.76 10.74
N ARG A 26 -9.62 -2.67 10.29
CA ARG A 26 -9.26 -3.74 9.35
C ARG A 26 -9.54 -3.38 7.89
N PHE A 27 -10.11 -2.20 7.65
CA PHE A 27 -10.58 -1.81 6.34
C PHE A 27 -9.87 -0.56 5.86
N PRO A 28 -9.32 -0.56 4.64
CA PRO A 28 -8.75 0.63 4.06
C PRO A 28 -9.87 1.63 3.71
N PHE A 29 -9.68 2.90 4.10
CA PHE A 29 -10.72 3.93 4.04
C PHE A 29 -11.08 4.36 2.62
N GLY A 30 -10.07 4.65 1.80
CA GLY A 30 -10.23 5.19 0.46
C GLY A 30 -8.88 5.40 -0.22
N LEU A 31 -8.87 5.52 -1.55
CA LEU A 31 -7.65 5.61 -2.35
C LEU A 31 -6.83 6.85 -2.00
N ARG A 32 -7.50 7.95 -1.64
CA ARG A 32 -6.84 9.18 -1.23
C ARG A 32 -6.00 8.99 0.04
N ASN A 33 -6.58 8.39 1.07
CA ASN A 33 -5.89 8.14 2.34
C ASN A 33 -4.73 7.15 2.13
N GLU A 34 -4.99 6.08 1.37
CA GLU A 34 -3.98 5.07 1.05
C GLU A 34 -2.79 5.68 0.29
N LYS A 35 -3.08 6.48 -0.74
CA LYS A 35 -2.06 7.24 -1.47
C LYS A 35 -1.21 8.11 -0.54
N ALA A 36 -1.84 8.91 0.31
CA ALA A 36 -1.14 9.78 1.24
C ALA A 36 -0.27 9.00 2.23
N ALA A 37 -0.75 7.86 2.73
CA ALA A 37 0.01 6.99 3.61
C ALA A 37 1.24 6.39 2.91
N LEU A 38 1.08 5.89 1.69
CA LEU A 38 2.16 5.33 0.88
C LEU A 38 3.21 6.38 0.49
N GLU A 39 2.80 7.61 0.17
CA GLU A 39 3.71 8.73 -0.11
C GLU A 39 4.55 9.10 1.11
N VAL A 40 3.93 9.19 2.29
CA VAL A 40 4.65 9.43 3.55
C VAL A 40 5.63 8.29 3.85
N PHE A 41 5.20 7.04 3.69
CA PHE A 41 6.05 5.89 3.99
C PHE A 41 7.23 5.78 3.01
N ALA A 42 7.00 6.01 1.72
CA ALA A 42 8.05 6.09 0.71
C ALA A 42 9.08 7.17 1.06
N GLY A 43 8.61 8.36 1.45
CA GLY A 43 9.49 9.46 1.88
C GLY A 43 10.36 9.10 3.09
N ILE A 44 9.81 8.37 4.07
CA ILE A 44 10.59 7.85 5.21
C ILE A 44 11.66 6.86 4.73
N CYS A 45 11.29 5.90 3.87
CA CYS A 45 12.27 4.94 3.35
C CYS A 45 13.42 5.65 2.60
N GLU A 46 13.10 6.64 1.76
CA GLU A 46 14.10 7.44 1.03
C GLU A 46 14.98 8.27 1.96
N GLU A 47 14.40 8.91 2.98
CA GLU A 47 15.14 9.67 3.99
C GLU A 47 16.16 8.77 4.71
N TYR A 48 15.74 7.58 5.17
CA TYR A 48 16.64 6.67 5.87
C TYR A 48 17.70 6.06 4.96
N LEU A 49 17.35 5.74 3.70
CA LEU A 49 18.33 5.29 2.71
C LEU A 49 19.41 6.35 2.46
N SER A 50 19.05 7.63 2.43
CA SER A 50 19.98 8.74 2.21
C SER A 50 21.01 8.94 3.33
N LYS A 51 20.75 8.40 4.54
CA LYS A 51 21.65 8.50 5.70
C LYS A 51 22.80 7.51 5.65
N TYR A 52 22.72 6.48 4.80
CA TYR A 52 23.81 5.53 4.66
C TYR A 52 24.94 6.12 3.80
N PRO A 53 26.21 5.96 4.20
CA PRO A 53 27.35 6.52 3.46
C PRO A 53 27.66 5.79 2.15
N ALA A 54 27.13 4.58 1.96
CA ALA A 54 27.33 3.74 0.78
C ALA A 54 25.98 3.26 0.27
N THR A 55 25.88 2.89 -1.01
CA THR A 55 24.66 2.32 -1.56
C THR A 55 24.52 0.83 -1.24
N TYR A 56 23.37 0.24 -1.57
CA TYR A 56 23.18 -1.23 -1.48
C TYR A 56 24.13 -1.97 -2.42
N GLU A 57 24.33 -1.47 -3.65
CA GLU A 57 25.21 -2.09 -4.63
C GLU A 57 26.69 -2.00 -4.23
N ASP A 58 27.09 -0.91 -3.58
CA ASP A 58 28.45 -0.78 -3.03
C ASP A 58 28.73 -1.84 -1.96
N ASP A 59 27.80 -2.03 -1.00
CA ASP A 59 27.96 -3.05 0.05
C ASP A 59 27.98 -4.46 -0.53
N LYS A 60 27.12 -4.72 -1.51
CA LYS A 60 27.05 -6.00 -2.21
C LYS A 60 28.37 -6.29 -2.94
N ALA A 61 28.88 -5.33 -3.71
CA ALA A 61 30.17 -5.45 -4.40
C ALA A 61 31.31 -5.65 -3.40
N LEU A 62 31.31 -4.94 -2.27
CA LEU A 62 32.30 -5.12 -1.21
C LEU A 62 32.28 -6.56 -0.65
N LEU A 63 31.10 -7.11 -0.40
CA LEU A 63 30.95 -8.49 0.10
C LEU A 63 31.34 -9.55 -0.94
N GLU A 64 31.08 -9.30 -2.22
CA GLU A 64 31.41 -10.19 -3.33
C GLU A 64 32.90 -10.13 -3.71
N SER A 65 33.57 -9.00 -3.48
CA SER A 65 35.00 -8.80 -3.81
C SER A 65 35.96 -9.75 -3.08
N GLY A 66 35.53 -10.37 -1.98
CA GLY A 66 36.40 -11.19 -1.13
C GLY A 66 37.45 -10.41 -0.34
N SER A 67 37.43 -9.07 -0.39
CA SER A 67 38.39 -8.22 0.33
C SER A 67 38.23 -8.28 1.87
N LEU A 68 37.04 -8.62 2.35
CA LEU A 68 36.75 -8.76 3.77
C LEU A 68 37.03 -10.18 4.26
N LYS A 69 37.80 -10.30 5.35
CA LYS A 69 38.07 -11.60 5.97
C LYS A 69 36.76 -12.32 6.34
N PRO A 70 36.61 -13.61 5.99
CA PRO A 70 35.46 -14.42 6.42
C PRO A 70 35.29 -14.42 7.94
N PHE A 71 34.04 -14.43 8.41
CA PHE A 71 33.66 -14.43 9.84
C PHE A 71 34.25 -13.27 10.68
N SER A 72 34.63 -12.17 10.04
CA SER A 72 35.10 -10.97 10.73
C SER A 72 33.94 -10.06 11.15
N ASN A 73 34.15 -9.30 12.24
CA ASN A 73 33.19 -8.29 12.69
C ASN A 73 32.88 -7.26 11.60
N GLN A 74 33.91 -6.86 10.83
CA GLN A 74 33.73 -5.93 9.71
C GLN A 74 32.80 -6.51 8.65
N ARG A 75 32.99 -7.77 8.25
CA ARG A 75 32.10 -8.43 7.29
C ARG A 75 30.67 -8.57 7.81
N HIS A 76 30.50 -8.93 9.09
CA HIS A 76 29.17 -9.01 9.70
C HIS A 76 28.47 -7.64 9.76
N ALA A 77 29.19 -6.55 10.05
CA ALA A 77 28.64 -5.20 10.03
C ALA A 77 28.14 -4.79 8.63
N VAL A 78 28.92 -5.09 7.58
CA VAL A 78 28.49 -4.82 6.20
C VAL A 78 27.27 -5.65 5.81
N ILE A 79 27.21 -6.93 6.20
CA ILE A 79 26.02 -7.77 5.96
C ILE A 79 24.78 -7.17 6.63
N GLN A 80 24.91 -6.73 7.88
CA GLN A 80 23.81 -6.14 8.64
C GLN A 80 23.28 -4.88 7.96
N VAL A 81 24.18 -3.94 7.64
CA VAL A 81 23.83 -2.67 6.97
C VAL A 81 23.21 -2.92 5.59
N MET A 82 23.78 -3.84 4.79
CA MET A 82 23.21 -4.23 3.51
C MET A 82 21.79 -4.83 3.66
N GLY A 83 21.57 -5.62 4.71
CA GLY A 83 20.27 -6.21 5.04
C GLY A 83 19.21 -5.16 5.38
N GLU A 84 19.56 -4.17 6.19
CA GLU A 84 18.68 -3.04 6.51
C GLU A 84 18.29 -2.24 5.26
N LYS A 85 19.27 -1.91 4.40
CA LYS A 85 19.00 -1.25 3.11
C LYS A 85 18.09 -2.06 2.22
N LYS A 86 18.28 -3.39 2.15
CA LYS A 86 17.42 -4.29 1.38
C LYS A 86 15.97 -4.23 1.83
N ILE A 87 15.72 -4.15 3.14
CA ILE A 87 14.37 -4.01 3.69
C ILE A 87 13.76 -2.67 3.27
N LEU A 88 14.50 -1.57 3.40
CA LEU A 88 14.02 -0.24 2.99
C LEU A 88 13.71 -0.18 1.49
N LEU A 89 14.58 -0.74 0.64
CA LEU A 89 14.37 -0.82 -0.80
C LEU A 89 13.13 -1.65 -1.16
N HIS A 90 12.88 -2.76 -0.44
CA HIS A 90 11.68 -3.58 -0.63
C HIS A 90 10.40 -2.80 -0.33
N TYR A 91 10.34 -2.08 0.79
CA TYR A 91 9.16 -1.26 1.13
C TYR A 91 9.01 -0.05 0.20
N LEU A 92 10.11 0.51 -0.28
CA LEU A 92 10.05 1.57 -1.29
C LEU A 92 9.48 1.06 -2.62
N ASP A 93 9.86 -0.14 -3.05
CA ASP A 93 9.30 -0.79 -4.23
C ASP A 93 7.82 -1.11 -4.06
N LEU A 94 7.42 -1.57 -2.86
CA LEU A 94 6.01 -1.76 -2.52
C LEU A 94 5.23 -0.46 -2.68
N CYS A 95 5.70 0.62 -2.06
CA CYS A 95 5.00 1.91 -2.10
C CYS A 95 4.86 2.43 -3.53
N ARG A 96 5.95 2.41 -4.31
CA ARG A 96 5.95 2.87 -5.70
C ARG A 96 5.03 2.03 -6.58
N THR A 97 5.05 0.70 -6.41
CA THR A 97 4.18 -0.21 -7.15
C THR A 97 2.70 0.04 -6.83
N ALA A 98 2.36 0.16 -5.54
CA ALA A 98 1.00 0.45 -5.10
C ALA A 98 0.52 1.83 -5.58
N LEU A 99 1.37 2.87 -5.49
CA LEU A 99 1.06 4.21 -5.98
C LEU A 99 0.82 4.24 -7.49
N ALA A 100 1.60 3.49 -8.28
CA ALA A 100 1.37 3.35 -9.71
C ALA A 100 -0.01 2.75 -10.00
N LEU A 101 -0.38 1.67 -9.30
CA LEU A 101 -1.69 1.03 -9.45
C LEU A 101 -2.87 1.89 -8.99
N ILE A 102 -2.65 2.77 -8.01
CA ILE A 102 -3.64 3.75 -7.56
C ILE A 102 -3.83 4.85 -8.61
N ALA A 103 -2.75 5.24 -9.29
CA ALA A 103 -2.80 6.26 -10.36
C ALA A 103 -3.44 5.74 -11.66
N GLU A 104 -3.47 4.42 -11.87
CA GLU A 104 -4.16 3.80 -12.99
C GLU A 104 -5.68 3.79 -12.77
N ASP A 105 -6.44 4.35 -13.72
CA ASP A 105 -7.92 4.31 -13.70
C ASP A 105 -8.48 2.91 -14.05
N ALA A 106 -7.67 2.06 -14.71
CA ALA A 106 -8.08 0.73 -15.17
C ALA A 106 -8.12 -0.29 -14.01
N PRO A 107 -9.16 -1.13 -13.90
CA PRO A 107 -9.28 -2.11 -12.83
C PRO A 107 -8.09 -3.09 -12.83
N LEU A 108 -7.71 -3.56 -11.64
CA LEU A 108 -6.68 -4.60 -11.51
C LEU A 108 -7.20 -5.91 -12.11
N THR A 109 -6.63 -6.33 -13.24
CA THR A 109 -6.97 -7.59 -13.90
C THR A 109 -6.19 -8.76 -13.29
N ASP A 110 -6.69 -9.98 -13.46
CA ASP A 110 -6.02 -11.20 -13.00
C ASP A 110 -4.64 -11.36 -13.67
N GLU A 111 -4.52 -10.97 -14.94
CA GLU A 111 -3.26 -10.96 -15.69
C GLU A 111 -2.25 -10.00 -15.06
N LYS A 112 -2.68 -8.78 -14.72
CA LYS A 112 -1.83 -7.78 -14.08
C LYS A 112 -1.42 -8.22 -12.68
N GLN A 113 -2.33 -8.86 -11.95
CA GLN A 113 -2.04 -9.42 -10.65
C GLN A 113 -1.01 -10.56 -10.74
N ALA A 114 -1.14 -11.47 -11.71
CA ALA A 114 -0.16 -12.52 -11.96
C ALA A 114 1.22 -11.95 -12.33
N GLU A 115 1.25 -10.89 -13.16
CA GLU A 115 2.48 -10.16 -13.50
C GLU A 115 3.15 -9.57 -12.26
N LEU A 116 2.38 -8.92 -11.38
CA LEU A 116 2.88 -8.35 -10.12
C LEU A 116 3.50 -9.42 -9.22
N TYR A 117 2.84 -10.57 -9.05
CA TYR A 117 3.41 -11.67 -8.27
C TYR A 117 4.71 -12.21 -8.86
N ALA A 118 4.79 -12.32 -10.19
CA ALA A 118 5.98 -12.80 -10.88
C ALA A 118 7.17 -11.82 -10.76
N GLN A 119 6.91 -10.52 -10.88
CA GLN A 119 7.97 -9.50 -10.91
C GLN A 119 8.37 -8.96 -9.54
N LYS A 120 7.39 -8.79 -8.63
CA LYS A 120 7.57 -8.11 -7.34
C LYS A 120 7.52 -9.04 -6.14
N GLY A 121 7.11 -10.30 -6.36
CA GLY A 121 6.99 -11.30 -5.32
C GLY A 121 5.70 -11.20 -4.50
N GLN A 122 5.53 -12.19 -3.61
CA GLN A 122 4.28 -12.43 -2.89
C GLN A 122 3.82 -11.24 -2.05
N HIS A 123 4.71 -10.64 -1.25
CA HIS A 123 4.34 -9.59 -0.31
C HIS A 123 3.78 -8.33 -1.00
N ILE A 124 4.42 -7.88 -2.08
CA ILE A 124 3.97 -6.70 -2.84
C ILE A 124 2.68 -7.05 -3.60
N GLY A 125 2.61 -8.24 -4.21
CA GLY A 125 1.42 -8.71 -4.90
C GLY A 125 0.19 -8.79 -3.98
N ASP A 126 0.35 -9.36 -2.78
CA ASP A 126 -0.71 -9.47 -1.79
C ASP A 126 -1.20 -8.10 -1.32
N TYR A 127 -0.30 -7.14 -1.12
CA TYR A 127 -0.68 -5.78 -0.76
C TYR A 127 -1.52 -5.12 -1.86
N CYS A 128 -1.05 -5.21 -3.10
CA CYS A 128 -1.73 -4.61 -4.25
C CYS A 128 -3.10 -5.25 -4.51
N ALA A 129 -3.20 -6.58 -4.43
CA ALA A 129 -4.45 -7.29 -4.68
C ALA A 129 -5.48 -7.12 -3.56
N ASN A 130 -5.03 -7.18 -2.31
CA ASN A 130 -5.92 -7.19 -1.16
C ASN A 130 -6.23 -5.78 -0.66
N VAL A 131 -5.23 -4.92 -0.47
CA VAL A 131 -5.48 -3.56 0.05
C VAL A 131 -5.99 -2.67 -1.07
N VAL A 132 -5.14 -2.38 -2.06
CA VAL A 132 -5.49 -1.48 -3.17
C VAL A 132 -6.68 -2.03 -3.96
N GLY A 133 -6.67 -3.31 -4.31
CA GLY A 133 -7.75 -3.95 -5.04
C GLY A 133 -9.10 -3.93 -4.32
N GLN A 134 -9.14 -4.10 -2.99
CA GLN A 134 -10.41 -3.99 -2.24
C GLN A 134 -10.94 -2.56 -2.20
N ILE A 135 -10.08 -1.56 -1.99
CA ILE A 135 -10.48 -0.15 -2.00
C ILE A 135 -11.11 0.21 -3.35
N ARG A 136 -10.44 -0.15 -4.45
CA ARG A 136 -10.92 0.17 -5.81
C ARG A 136 -12.28 -0.44 -6.09
N ARG A 137 -12.48 -1.72 -5.74
CA ARG A 137 -13.78 -2.38 -5.88
C ARG A 137 -14.87 -1.69 -5.05
N HIS A 138 -14.53 -1.27 -3.83
CA HIS A 138 -15.48 -0.57 -2.96
C HIS A 138 -15.87 0.81 -3.51
N GLU A 139 -14.91 1.60 -3.98
CA GLU A 139 -15.16 2.92 -4.58
C GLU A 139 -15.96 2.81 -5.90
N GLN A 140 -15.64 1.83 -6.75
CA GLN A 140 -16.39 1.55 -7.98
C GLN A 140 -17.84 1.13 -7.68
N ALA A 141 -18.05 0.27 -6.67
CA ALA A 141 -19.38 -0.13 -6.24
C ALA A 141 -20.19 1.07 -5.71
N LYS A 142 -19.56 1.95 -4.92
CA LYS A 142 -20.18 3.18 -4.40
C LYS A 142 -20.54 4.14 -5.55
N ALA A 143 -19.65 4.33 -6.52
CA ALA A 143 -19.92 5.16 -7.69
C ALA A 143 -21.08 4.61 -8.54
N LYS A 144 -21.12 3.29 -8.76
CA LYS A 144 -22.21 2.62 -9.49
C LYS A 144 -23.55 2.75 -8.76
N ALA A 145 -23.55 2.66 -7.43
CA ALA A 145 -24.76 2.85 -6.62
C ALA A 145 -25.29 4.29 -6.70
N LEU A 146 -24.39 5.28 -6.72
CA LEU A 146 -24.77 6.70 -6.87
C LEU A 146 -25.29 7.03 -8.28
N ALA A 147 -24.76 6.35 -9.31
CA ALA A 147 -25.19 6.50 -10.70
C ALA A 147 -26.46 5.70 -11.04
N ALA A 148 -26.95 4.84 -10.14
CA ALA A 148 -28.16 4.06 -10.39
C ALA A 148 -29.40 4.99 -10.38
N PRO A 149 -30.28 4.91 -11.39
CA PRO A 149 -31.48 5.74 -11.43
C PRO A 149 -32.37 5.43 -10.21
N VAL A 150 -32.81 6.49 -9.52
CA VAL A 150 -33.82 6.39 -8.45
C VAL A 150 -35.04 5.69 -9.05
N ARG A 151 -35.34 4.49 -8.56
CA ARG A 151 -36.51 3.71 -8.97
C ARG A 151 -37.74 4.59 -8.70
N GLN A 152 -38.32 5.19 -9.74
CA GLN A 152 -39.61 5.89 -9.62
C GLN A 152 -40.62 4.86 -9.13
N MET A 153 -41.16 5.07 -7.92
CA MET A 153 -42.26 4.28 -7.42
C MET A 153 -43.45 4.50 -8.34
N ALA A 154 -43.88 3.45 -9.03
CA ALA A 154 -45.06 3.45 -9.87
C ALA A 154 -46.26 3.94 -9.05
N ALA A 155 -46.93 4.98 -9.56
CA ALA A 155 -48.20 5.46 -9.03
C ALA A 155 -49.18 4.28 -8.94
N GLY A 156 -49.70 4.04 -7.74
CA GLY A 156 -50.69 2.99 -7.50
C GLY A 156 -51.95 3.21 -8.34
N PRO A 157 -52.71 2.15 -8.63
CA PRO A 157 -53.85 2.23 -9.54
C PRO A 157 -54.95 3.11 -8.96
N THR A 158 -55.41 4.06 -9.78
CA THR A 158 -56.63 4.85 -9.54
C THR A 158 -57.83 3.90 -9.56
N ILE A 159 -58.50 3.76 -8.40
CA ILE A 159 -59.79 3.09 -8.30
C ILE A 159 -60.85 4.11 -8.73
N ILE A 160 -61.64 3.77 -9.77
CA ILE A 160 -62.87 4.46 -10.18
C ILE A 160 -64.04 3.84 -9.42
#